data_AF-A0A8J5K493-F1
#
_entry.id   AF-A0A8J5K493-F1
#
_cell.length_a   1.000
_cell.length_b   1.000
_cell.length_c   1.000
_cell.angle_alpha   90.00
_cell.angle_beta   90.00
_cell.angle_gamma   90.00
#
_symmetry.space_group_name_H-M   'P 1'
#
loop_
_entity.id
_entity.type
_entity.pdbx_description
1 polymer ?
#
loop_
_entity_poly.entity_id
_entity_poly.type
_entity_poly.pdbx_seq_one_letter_code
_entity_poly.pdbx_strand_id
1 'polypeptide(L)'
;MWTLVMDVEEYVQGEIEVLQDDKHLTVKGRLSTTQRGNTTTRTFNRNFHIPKNTREEDIDSALSKDGILTKERVIKIQLTD
;
A
#
# COMPACT_ATOMS: atom_id res chain seq x y z
N MET A 1 -18.50 -5.95 4.80
CA MET A 1 -17.64 -4.86 4.27
C MET A 1 -16.88 -4.13 5.37
N TRP A 2 -15.55 -4.15 5.29
CA TRP A 2 -14.66 -3.41 6.18
C TRP A 2 -13.67 -2.57 5.36
N THR A 3 -13.10 -1.53 5.98
CA THR A 3 -12.19 -0.60 5.30
C THR A 3 -10.94 -0.38 6.14
N LEU A 4 -9.78 -0.60 5.52
CA LEU A 4 -8.50 -0.19 6.06
C LEU A 4 -8.15 1.18 5.50
N VAL A 5 -7.77 2.11 6.39
CA VAL A 5 -7.34 3.46 6.04
C VAL A 5 -5.95 3.68 6.57
N MET A 6 -5.03 4.11 5.71
CA MET A 6 -3.66 4.40 6.08
C MET A 6 -3.24 5.77 5.54
N ASP A 7 -2.63 6.57 6.42
CA ASP A 7 -1.95 7.80 6.02
C ASP A 7 -0.56 7.45 5.48
N VAL A 8 -0.28 7.92 4.27
CA VAL A 8 1.00 7.70 3.57
C VAL A 8 1.58 9.01 3.03
N GLU A 9 1.21 10.16 3.60
CA GLU A 9 1.62 11.49 3.11
C GLU A 9 3.13 11.59 2.85
N GLU A 10 3.96 11.05 3.76
CA GLU A 10 5.42 11.08 3.64
C GLU A 10 5.98 10.31 2.44
N TYR A 11 5.18 9.47 1.78
CA TYR A 11 5.60 8.55 0.72
C TYR A 11 4.89 8.82 -0.61
N VAL A 12 4.02 9.84 -0.70
CA VAL A 12 3.24 10.18 -1.91
C VAL A 12 4.10 10.54 -3.14
N GLN A 13 5.36 10.95 -2.90
CA GLN A 13 6.36 11.23 -3.94
C GLN A 13 7.21 10.01 -4.31
N GLY A 14 7.04 8.90 -3.60
CA GLY A 14 7.76 7.66 -3.81
C GLY A 14 6.86 6.59 -4.41
N GLU A 15 7.08 5.37 -3.97
CA GLU A 15 6.37 4.18 -4.37
C GLU A 15 5.61 3.62 -3.17
N ILE A 16 4.35 3.24 -3.40
CA ILE A 16 3.60 2.39 -2.48
C ILE A 16 3.27 1.09 -3.19
N GLU A 17 3.51 -0.02 -2.51
CA GLU A 17 3.19 -1.37 -2.96
C GLU A 17 2.19 -2.01 -1.98
N VAL A 18 1.15 -2.62 -2.52
CA VAL A 18 0.20 -3.43 -1.75
C VAL A 18 0.31 -4.86 -2.26
N LEU A 19 0.61 -5.80 -1.36
CA LEU A 19 0.73 -7.23 -1.66
C LEU A 19 -0.24 -8.00 -0.79
N GLN A 20 -0.77 -9.10 -1.32
CA GLN A 20 -1.62 -10.01 -0.58
C GLN A 20 -1.05 -11.42 -0.62
N ASP A 21 -1.21 -12.12 0.50
CA ASP A 21 -1.20 -13.57 0.57
C ASP A 21 -2.51 -14.07 1.23
N ASP A 22 -2.66 -15.39 1.39
CA ASP A 22 -3.85 -16.04 1.93
C ASP A 22 -4.34 -15.51 3.30
N LYS A 23 -3.47 -14.84 4.06
CA LYS A 23 -3.74 -14.44 5.46
C LYS A 23 -3.38 -12.99 5.74
N HIS A 24 -2.57 -12.37 4.90
CA HIS A 24 -1.99 -11.07 5.16
C HIS A 24 -2.11 -10.14 3.97
N LEU A 25 -2.48 -8.90 4.28
CA LEU A 25 -2.31 -7.75 3.40
C LEU A 25 -1.07 -6.99 3.87
N THR A 26 -0.11 -6.83 2.98
CA THR A 26 1.15 -6.13 3.22
C THR A 26 1.16 -4.81 2.45
N VAL A 27 1.36 -3.70 3.13
CA VAL A 27 1.55 -2.38 2.50
C VAL A 27 2.98 -1.92 2.77
N LYS A 28 3.70 -1.61 1.70
CA LYS A 28 5.07 -1.10 1.76
C LYS A 28 5.13 0.27 1.12
N GLY A 29 5.95 1.15 1.68
CA GLY A 29 6.29 2.42 1.05
C GLY A 29 7.79 2.59 0.95
N ARG A 30 8.23 3.25 -0.12
CA ARG A 30 9.62 3.60 -0.36
C ARG A 30 9.73 4.98 -0.99
N LEU A 31 10.50 5.85 -0.37
CA LEU A 31 10.86 7.17 -0.92
C LEU A 31 12.37 7.34 -0.91
N SER A 32 12.95 7.58 -2.08
CA SER A 32 14.38 7.90 -2.22
C SER A 32 14.55 9.35 -2.64
N THR A 33 15.30 10.11 -1.85
CA THR A 33 15.59 11.53 -2.12
C THR A 33 17.08 11.74 -2.23
N THR A 34 17.52 12.31 -3.35
CA THR A 34 18.93 12.67 -3.56
C THR A 34 19.10 14.18 -3.40
N GLN A 35 20.00 14.58 -2.51
CA GLN A 35 20.34 15.98 -2.28
C GLN A 35 21.86 16.15 -2.13
N ARG A 36 22.46 17.03 -2.94
CA ARG A 36 23.91 17.32 -2.94
C ARG A 36 24.79 16.07 -3.04
N GLY A 37 24.39 15.10 -3.85
CA GLY A 37 25.12 13.83 -4.06
C GLY A 37 24.86 12.76 -3.01
N ASN A 38 24.13 13.05 -1.94
CA ASN A 38 23.73 12.07 -0.93
C ASN A 38 22.31 11.58 -1.20
N THR A 39 22.11 10.27 -1.17
CA THR A 39 20.79 9.65 -1.30
C THR A 39 20.31 9.14 0.05
N THR A 40 19.13 9.60 0.48
CA THR A 40 18.44 9.06 1.66
C THR A 40 17.25 8.24 1.18
N THR A 41 17.06 7.05 1.74
CA THR A 41 15.89 6.22 1.49
C THR A 41 15.10 6.04 2.78
N ARG A 42 13.79 6.32 2.72
CA ARG A 42 12.83 5.98 3.78
C ARG A 42 11.97 4.82 3.30
N THR A 43 11.69 3.89 4.20
CA THR A 43 10.79 2.76 3.92
C THR A 43 9.88 2.47 5.10
N PHE A 44 8.70 1.91 4.80
CA PHE A 44 7.86 1.26 5.79
C PHE A 44 7.36 -0.09 5.26
N ASN A 45 6.99 -0.97 6.18
CA ASN A 45 6.32 -2.23 5.90
C ASN A 45 5.26 -2.50 7.00
N ARG A 46 4.00 -2.65 6.60
CA ARG A 46 2.86 -2.90 7.49
C ARG A 46 2.08 -4.12 7.03
N ASN A 47 1.91 -5.09 7.93
CA ASN A 47 1.16 -6.31 7.68
C ASN A 47 -0.15 -6.29 8.47
N PHE A 48 -1.25 -6.59 7.81
CA PHE A 48 -2.59 -6.69 8.37
C PHE A 48 -3.10 -8.10 8.18
N HIS A 49 -3.69 -8.70 9.21
CA HIS A 49 -4.41 -9.96 9.04
C HIS A 49 -5.72 -9.67 8.32
N ILE A 50 -6.01 -10.47 7.29
CA ILE A 50 -7.27 -10.39 6.55
C ILE A 50 -8.12 -11.64 6.85
N PRO A 51 -9.45 -11.56 6.69
CA PRO A 51 -10.33 -12.72 6.84
C PRO A 51 -9.87 -13.88 5.97
N LYS A 52 -10.08 -15.10 6.47
CA LYS A 52 -9.83 -16.31 5.69
C LYS A 52 -10.69 -16.28 4.42
N ASN A 53 -10.10 -16.73 3.32
CA ASN A 53 -10.72 -16.78 1.99
C ASN A 53 -10.91 -15.42 1.29
N THR A 54 -10.29 -14.34 1.79
CA THR A 54 -10.17 -13.11 1.00
C THR A 54 -9.29 -13.40 -0.22
N ARG A 55 -9.82 -13.23 -1.42
CA ARG A 55 -9.07 -13.38 -2.68
C ARG A 55 -8.54 -12.02 -3.13
N GLU A 56 -7.66 -12.02 -4.12
CA GLU A 56 -7.06 -10.79 -4.67
C GLU A 56 -8.10 -9.89 -5.31
N GLU A 57 -9.06 -10.50 -6.01
CA GLU A 57 -10.21 -9.83 -6.61
C GLU A 57 -11.20 -9.22 -5.60
N ASP A 58 -11.12 -9.59 -4.33
CA ASP A 58 -11.98 -9.07 -3.26
C ASP A 58 -11.40 -7.78 -2.63
N ILE A 59 -10.21 -7.35 -3.08
CA ILE A 59 -9.52 -6.14 -2.63
C ILE A 59 -9.69 -5.04 -3.66
N ASP A 60 -10.68 -4.18 -3.45
CA ASP A 60 -10.82 -2.95 -4.23
C ASP A 60 -10.05 -1.84 -3.50
N SER A 61 -8.93 -1.47 -4.08
CA SER A 61 -8.09 -0.37 -3.60
C SER A 61 -7.84 0.59 -4.76
N ALA A 62 -7.34 1.79 -4.48
CA ALA A 62 -6.84 2.70 -5.54
C ALA A 62 -5.60 2.16 -6.30
N LEU A 63 -5.41 0.83 -6.26
CA LEU A 63 -4.48 0.03 -7.04
C LEU A 63 -5.12 -0.21 -8.41
N SER A 64 -4.63 0.49 -9.43
CA SER A 64 -5.02 0.14 -10.79
C SER A 64 -4.54 -1.29 -11.11
N LYS A 65 -5.23 -1.97 -12.03
CA LYS A 65 -4.97 -3.37 -12.45
C LYS A 65 -3.54 -3.65 -12.92
N ASP A 66 -2.72 -2.63 -13.10
CA ASP A 66 -1.30 -2.67 -13.45
C ASP A 66 -0.37 -2.61 -12.23
N GLY A 67 -0.91 -2.69 -11.01
CA GLY A 67 -0.14 -2.69 -9.76
C GLY A 67 0.36 -1.32 -9.33
N ILE A 68 -0.13 -0.25 -9.96
CA ILE A 68 0.26 1.12 -9.62
C ILE A 68 -0.76 1.69 -8.64
N LEU A 69 -0.32 1.98 -7.42
CA LEU A 69 -1.13 2.75 -6.50
C LEU A 69 -1.13 4.22 -6.93
N THR A 70 -2.31 4.74 -7.24
CA THR A 70 -2.48 6.15 -7.63
C THR A 70 -2.07 7.06 -6.47
N LYS A 71 -1.38 8.18 -6.75
CA LYS A 71 -0.79 9.10 -5.76
C LYS A 71 -1.83 9.75 -4.84
N GLU A 72 -2.30 9.01 -3.83
CA GLU A 72 -3.19 9.52 -2.80
C GLU A 72 -2.44 9.66 -1.47
N ARG A 73 -2.75 10.74 -0.72
CA ARG A 73 -2.21 10.96 0.63
C ARG A 73 -2.73 9.92 1.63
N VAL A 74 -3.91 9.38 1.35
CA VAL A 74 -4.59 8.38 2.17
C VAL A 74 -4.91 7.20 1.28
N ILE A 75 -4.50 6.01 1.69
CA ILE A 75 -4.86 4.77 1.01
C ILE A 75 -6.09 4.21 1.69
N LYS A 76 -7.11 3.95 0.89
CA LYS A 76 -8.31 3.23 1.33
C LYS A 76 -8.33 1.89 0.63
N ILE A 77 -8.43 0.84 1.43
CA ILE A 77 -8.52 -0.53 0.95
C ILE A 77 -9.85 -1.08 1.45
N GLN A 78 -10.73 -1.43 0.52
CA GLN A 78 -12.04 -1.99 0.81
C GLN A 78 -12.00 -3.48 0.54
N LEU A 79 -12.36 -4.27 1.55
CA LEU A 79 -12.49 -5.72 1.37
C LEU A 79 -13.97 -6.07 1.36
N THR A 80 -14.34 -6.76 0.29
CA THR A 80 -15.66 -7.35 0.13
C THR A 80 -15.64 -8.81 0.57
N ASP A 81 -16.75 -9.21 1.19
CA ASP A 81 -17.06 -10.58 1.60
C ASP A 81 -17.62 -11.42 0.43
#